data_AF-A0A645BNF5-F1
#
_entry.id   AF-A0A645BNF5-F1
#
_cell.length_a   1.000
_cell.length_b   1.000
_cell.length_c   1.000
_cell.angle_alpha   90.00
_cell.angle_beta   90.00
_cell.angle_gamma   90.00
#
_symmetry.space_group_name_H-M   'P 1'
#
loop_
_entity.id
_entity.type
_entity.pdbx_description
1 polymer ?
#
loop_
_entity_poly.entity_id
_entity_poly.type
_entity_poly.pdbx_seq_one_letter_code
_entity_poly.pdbx_strand_id
1 'polypeptide(L)'
;MAAVILMILYECWWVRYFKSEKALKDFYSSFCGVPVAGATLPVAAFFLLGLYGKSIWLMGSVIILGIGHIGIHLQHLKEIQM
;
A
#
# COMPACT_ATOMS: atom_id res chain seq x y z
N MET A 1 -17.47 -2.33 3.59
CA MET A 1 -17.01 -0.96 3.96
C MET A 1 -15.50 -0.85 4.12
N ALA A 2 -14.82 -1.81 4.76
CA ALA A 2 -13.38 -1.70 5.06
C ALA A 2 -12.47 -1.40 3.84
N ALA A 3 -12.70 -2.06 2.69
CA ALA A 3 -11.94 -1.79 1.46
C ALA A 3 -12.09 -0.32 0.98
N VAL A 4 -13.29 0.27 1.13
CA VAL A 4 -13.54 1.67 0.75
C VAL A 4 -12.76 2.62 1.66
N ILE A 5 -12.74 2.35 2.97
CA ILE A 5 -11.97 3.14 3.93
C ILE A 5 -10.48 3.10 3.60
N LEU A 6 -9.94 1.93 3.24
CA LEU A 6 -8.54 1.79 2.83
C LEU A 6 -8.22 2.57 1.54
N MET A 7 -9.14 2.57 0.57
CA MET A 7 -8.97 3.36 -0.65
C MET A 7 -9.03 4.88 -0.37
N ILE A 8 -9.90 5.33 0.52
CA ILE A 8 -9.93 6.74 0.95
C ILE A 8 -8.62 7.13 1.64
N LEU A 9 -8.11 6.28 2.54
CA LEU A 9 -6.81 6.52 3.20
C LEU A 9 -5.66 6.57 2.19
N TYR A 10 -5.72 5.73 1.14
CA TYR A 10 -4.75 5.75 0.05
C TYR A 10 -4.81 7.05 -0.76
N GLU A 11 -6.01 7.56 -1.04
CA GLU A 11 -6.17 8.87 -1.69
C GLU A 11 -5.67 10.00 -0.79
N CYS A 12 -5.96 9.98 0.51
CA CYS A 12 -5.41 10.93 1.47
C CYS A 12 -3.87 10.87 1.53
N TRP A 13 -3.30 9.67 1.44
CA TRP A 13 -1.85 9.49 1.37
C TRP A 13 -1.27 10.15 0.11
N TRP A 14 -1.90 9.97 -1.04
CA TRP A 14 -1.50 10.64 -2.29
C TRP A 14 -1.58 12.16 -2.19
N VAL A 15 -2.67 12.70 -1.63
CA VAL A 15 -2.82 14.14 -1.41
C VAL A 15 -1.68 14.66 -0.53
N ARG A 16 -1.34 13.94 0.55
CA ARG A 16 -0.18 14.27 1.40
C ARG A 16 1.13 14.23 0.62
N TYR A 17 1.37 13.18 -0.16
CA TYR A 17 2.58 13.02 -0.97
C TYR A 17 2.76 14.17 -1.96
N PHE A 18 1.71 14.51 -2.73
CA PHE A 18 1.77 15.60 -3.71
C PHE A 18 1.93 16.99 -3.09
N LYS A 19 1.47 17.17 -1.86
CA LYS A 19 1.64 18.41 -1.10
C LYS A 19 3.01 18.53 -0.42
N SER A 20 3.76 17.43 -0.33
CA SER A 20 5.13 17.44 0.20
C SER A 20 6.14 17.87 -0.86
N GLU A 21 7.42 17.89 -0.50
CA GLU A 21 8.53 18.19 -1.41
C GLU A 21 8.74 17.12 -2.49
N LYS A 22 7.91 16.06 -2.51
CA LYS A 22 7.94 14.93 -3.46
C LYS A 22 9.30 14.22 -3.44
N ALA A 23 9.99 14.27 -2.31
CA ALA A 23 11.23 13.54 -2.12
C ALA A 23 10.95 12.03 -2.06
N LEU A 24 11.88 11.20 -2.56
CA LEU A 24 11.77 9.73 -2.45
C LEU A 24 11.54 9.28 -0.99
N LYS A 25 12.09 10.03 -0.03
CA LYS A 25 11.89 9.78 1.40
C LYS A 25 10.43 9.93 1.83
N ASP A 26 9.68 10.85 1.23
CA ASP A 26 8.24 11.04 1.48
C ASP A 26 7.39 9.96 0.80
N PHE A 27 7.85 9.44 -0.35
CA PHE A 27 7.21 8.32 -1.04
C PHE A 27 7.27 7.02 -0.23
N TYR A 28 8.36 6.81 0.49
CA TYR A 28 8.53 5.65 1.36
C TYR A 28 8.10 5.90 2.81
N SER A 29 7.74 7.14 3.15
CA SER A 29 7.38 7.53 4.50
C SER A 29 6.15 6.77 5.00
N SER A 30 6.25 6.27 6.23
CA SER A 30 5.16 5.55 6.90
C SER A 30 3.95 6.48 7.08
N PHE A 31 2.77 5.98 6.75
CA PHE A 31 1.51 6.73 6.93
C PHE A 31 0.63 5.99 7.94
N CYS A 32 0.27 6.70 9.01
CA CYS A 32 -0.53 6.13 10.09
C CYS A 32 0.08 4.86 10.71
N GLY A 33 1.43 4.77 10.76
CA GLY A 33 2.15 3.62 11.29
C GLY A 33 2.33 2.46 10.31
N VAL A 34 1.75 2.54 9.10
CA VAL A 34 1.91 1.51 8.07
C VAL A 34 3.12 1.86 7.18
N PRO A 35 4.19 1.02 7.19
CA PRO A 35 5.34 1.23 6.32
C PRO A 35 4.91 1.07 4.86
N VAL A 36 5.52 1.87 3.96
CA VAL A 36 5.23 1.87 2.52
C VAL A 36 3.72 1.88 2.22
N ALA A 37 3.01 2.84 2.82
CA ALA A 37 1.55 2.94 2.81
C ALA A 37 0.93 2.93 1.40
N GLY A 38 1.62 3.54 0.42
CA GLY A 38 1.21 3.50 -0.98
C GLY A 38 1.15 2.08 -1.57
N ALA A 39 1.98 1.15 -1.07
CA ALA A 39 2.01 -0.24 -1.51
C ALA A 39 1.08 -1.15 -0.70
N THR A 40 0.94 -0.90 0.61
CA THR A 40 0.20 -1.78 1.54
C THR A 40 -1.31 -1.53 1.53
N LEU A 41 -1.76 -0.27 1.45
CA LEU A 41 -3.19 0.09 1.48
C LEU A 41 -3.98 -0.52 0.30
N PRO A 42 -3.50 -0.46 -0.96
CA PRO A 42 -4.21 -1.07 -2.08
C PRO A 42 -4.25 -2.60 -1.97
N VAL A 43 -3.13 -3.23 -1.60
CA VAL A 43 -3.06 -4.69 -1.44
C VAL A 43 -4.06 -5.17 -0.38
N ALA A 44 -4.14 -4.48 0.76
CA ALA A 44 -5.13 -4.78 1.79
C ALA A 44 -6.57 -4.56 1.30
N ALA A 45 -6.83 -3.50 0.54
CA ALA A 45 -8.15 -3.22 -0.02
C ALA A 45 -8.61 -4.33 -1.00
N PHE A 46 -7.74 -4.74 -1.94
CA PHE A 46 -8.05 -5.81 -2.89
C PHE A 46 -8.16 -7.18 -2.23
N PHE A 47 -7.40 -7.44 -1.16
CA PHE A 47 -7.53 -8.67 -0.39
C PHE A 47 -8.90 -8.77 0.28
N LEU A 48 -9.34 -7.68 0.92
CA LEU A 48 -10.68 -7.59 1.52
C LEU A 48 -11.79 -7.67 0.45
N LEU A 49 -11.55 -7.12 -0.74
CA LEU A 49 -12.46 -7.25 -1.88
C LEU A 49 -12.58 -8.72 -2.32
N GLY A 50 -11.47 -9.45 -2.39
CA GLY A 50 -11.44 -10.89 -2.69
C GLY A 50 -12.20 -11.72 -1.66
N LEU A 51 -12.03 -11.40 -0.38
CA LEU A 51 -12.78 -12.03 0.71
C LEU A 51 -14.29 -11.76 0.60
N TYR A 52 -14.66 -10.50 0.34
CA TYR A 52 -16.06 -10.11 0.16
C TYR A 52 -16.71 -10.78 -1.06
N GLY A 53 -16.03 -10.78 -2.20
CA GLY A 53 -16.47 -11.45 -3.42
C GLY A 53 -16.32 -12.97 -3.41
N LYS A 54 -15.81 -13.57 -2.32
CA LYS A 54 -15.46 -14.99 -2.20
C LYS A 54 -14.62 -15.51 -3.38
N SER A 55 -13.76 -14.66 -3.93
CA SER A 55 -12.92 -14.97 -5.09
C SER A 55 -11.54 -15.44 -4.66
N ILE A 56 -11.36 -16.77 -4.64
CA ILE A 56 -10.08 -17.41 -4.31
C ILE A 56 -8.97 -17.00 -5.29
N TRP A 57 -9.31 -16.82 -6.57
CA TRP A 57 -8.37 -16.34 -7.58
C TRP A 57 -7.85 -14.94 -7.25
N LEU A 58 -8.75 -14.02 -6.90
CA LEU A 58 -8.35 -12.65 -6.54
C LEU A 58 -7.47 -12.66 -5.29
N MET A 59 -7.83 -13.44 -4.27
CA MET A 59 -7.03 -13.55 -3.05
C MET A 59 -5.63 -14.09 -3.34
N GLY A 60 -5.51 -15.15 -4.15
CA GLY A 60 -4.21 -15.71 -4.56
C GLY A 60 -3.35 -14.70 -5.30
N SER A 61 -3.91 -14.00 -6.29
CA SER A 61 -3.20 -12.97 -7.04
C SER A 61 -2.75 -11.81 -6.15
N VAL A 62 -3.59 -11.37 -5.22
CA VAL A 62 -3.27 -10.27 -4.30
C VAL A 62 -2.18 -10.66 -3.30
N ILE A 63 -2.13 -11.92 -2.86
CA ILE A 63 -1.04 -12.40 -2.00
C ILE A 63 0.29 -12.36 -2.75
N ILE A 64 0.32 -12.88 -3.99
CA ILE A 64 1.53 -12.87 -4.83
C ILE A 64 1.97 -11.43 -5.11
N LEU A 65 1.03 -10.56 -5.49
CA LEU A 65 1.28 -9.13 -5.71
C LEU A 65 1.79 -8.45 -4.44
N GLY A 66 1.18 -8.75 -3.28
CA GLY A 66 1.54 -8.17 -2.00
C GLY A 66 2.97 -8.49 -1.60
N ILE A 67 3.39 -9.75 -1.74
CA ILE A 67 4.76 -10.18 -1.44
C ILE A 67 5.77 -9.43 -2.30
N GLY A 68 5.55 -9.36 -3.63
CA GLY A 68 6.46 -8.66 -4.54
C GLY A 68 6.45 -7.15 -4.34
N HIS A 69 5.26 -6.54 -4.38
CA HIS A 69 5.09 -5.10 -4.33
C HIS A 69 5.54 -4.52 -2.98
N ILE A 70 5.08 -5.06 -1.85
CA ILE A 70 5.48 -4.54 -0.53
C ILE A 70 6.96 -4.84 -0.26
N GLY A 71 7.44 -6.03 -0.61
CA GLY A 71 8.82 -6.45 -0.40
C GLY A 71 9.83 -5.56 -1.12
N ILE A 72 9.63 -5.30 -2.41
CA ILE A 72 10.53 -4.45 -3.21
C ILE A 72 10.54 -3.00 -2.67
N HIS A 73 9.37 -2.47 -2.27
CA HIS A 73 9.27 -1.13 -1.71
C HIS A 73 9.96 -1.01 -0.35
N LEU A 74 9.86 -2.03 0.51
CA LEU A 74 10.59 -2.07 1.79
C LEU A 74 12.11 -2.16 1.57
N GLN A 75 12.56 -2.90 0.55
CA GLN A 75 13.97 -2.99 0.22
C GLN A 75 14.54 -1.64 -0.22
N HIS A 76 13.83 -0.91 -1.10
CA HIS A 76 14.23 0.44 -1.50
C HIS A 76 14.24 1.41 -0.32
N LEU A 77 13.25 1.34 0.57
CA LEU A 77 13.21 2.15 1.79
C LEU A 77 14.46 1.91 2.65
N LYS A 78 14.88 0.66 2.80
CA LYS A 78 16.08 0.29 3.56
C LYS A 78 17.36 0.81 2.91
N GLU A 79 17.44 0.77 1.58
CA GLU A 79 18.59 1.29 0.81
C GLU A 79 18.70 2.82 0.89
N ILE A 80 17.58 3.54 0.93
CA ILE A 80 17.56 5.00 1.07
C ILE A 80 17.88 5.45 2.51
N GLN A 81 17.65 4.57 3.50
CA GLN A 81 17.90 4.87 4.92
C GLN A 81 19.30 4.44 5.40
N MET A 82 20.01 3.60 4.63
CA MET A 82 21.44 3.31 4.82
C MET A 82 22.31 4.46 4.31
#